data_AF-A0A970GSW8-F1
#
_entry.id   AF-A0A970GSW8-F1
#
_cell.length_a   1.000
_cell.length_b   1.000
_cell.length_c   1.000
_cell.angle_alpha   90.00
_cell.angle_beta   90.00
_cell.angle_gamma   90.00
#
_symmetry.space_group_name_H-M   'P 1'
#
loop_
_entity.id
_entity.type
_entity.pdbx_description
1 polymer ?
#
loop_
_entity_poly.entity_id
_entity_poly.type
_entity_poly.pdbx_seq_one_letter_code
_entity_poly.pdbx_strand_id
1 'polypeptide(L)'
;MTEYIKKHEEYLRSILSSKEAYSEEFLKYHLRQISWIQHERLVHLLVMFFAAFLLILSFTALYLTGSWPFALLFLLLLVLTCFYIKHYYFLENTVQRWYRIANYLNKELTGTGTEL
;
A
#
# COMPACT_ATOMS: atom_id res chain seq x y z
N MET A 1 -11.62 0.67 1.11
CA MET A 1 -10.51 0.93 0.17
C MET A 1 -10.60 0.13 -1.12
N THR A 2 -10.86 -1.17 -1.05
CA THR A 2 -10.91 -2.06 -2.21
C THR A 2 -11.91 -1.61 -3.28
N GLU A 3 -13.10 -1.14 -2.90
CA GLU A 3 -14.09 -0.60 -3.87
C GLU A 3 -13.65 0.71 -4.51
N TYR A 4 -13.02 1.60 -3.74
CA TYR A 4 -12.45 2.84 -4.26
C TYR A 4 -11.39 2.56 -5.33
N ILE A 5 -10.49 1.60 -5.06
CA ILE A 5 -9.46 1.18 -6.00
C ILE A 5 -10.07 0.61 -7.29
N LYS A 6 -11.09 -0.25 -7.17
CA LYS A 6 -11.79 -0.83 -8.33
C LYS A 6 -12.47 0.24 -9.18
N LYS A 7 -13.21 1.15 -8.55
CA LYS A 7 -13.91 2.24 -9.24
C LYS A 7 -12.93 3.18 -9.97
N HIS A 8 -11.80 3.49 -9.34
CA HIS A 8 -10.74 4.27 -9.98
C HIS A 8 -10.08 3.51 -11.14
N GLU A 9 -9.90 2.20 -11.03
CA GLU A 9 -9.39 1.36 -12.12
C GLU A 9 -10.34 1.24 -13.30
N GLU A 10 -11.64 1.14 -13.06
CA GLU A 10 -12.66 1.18 -14.11
C GLU A 10 -12.65 2.53 -14.83
N TYR A 11 -12.53 3.63 -14.08
CA TYR A 11 -12.40 4.97 -14.64
C TYR A 11 -11.11 5.16 -15.45
N LEU A 12 -9.98 4.63 -14.97
CA LEU A 12 -8.72 4.63 -15.72
C LEU A 12 -8.86 3.83 -17.02
N ARG A 13 -9.52 2.67 -16.98
CA ARG A 13 -9.77 1.84 -18.18
C ARG A 13 -10.65 2.56 -19.20
N SER A 14 -11.71 3.26 -18.77
CA SER A 14 -12.57 3.99 -19.69
C SER A 14 -11.82 5.12 -20.40
N ILE A 15 -10.98 5.88 -19.68
CA ILE A 15 -10.18 6.97 -20.27
C ILE A 15 -9.10 6.45 -21.21
N LEU A 16 -8.40 5.38 -20.81
CA LEU A 16 -7.40 4.73 -21.68
C LEU A 16 -8.01 4.18 -22.97
N SER A 17 -9.28 3.76 -22.94
CA SER A 17 -9.98 3.23 -24.12
C SER A 17 -10.50 4.32 -25.08
N SER A 18 -10.83 5.51 -24.59
CA SER A 18 -11.39 6.57 -25.43
C SER A 18 -10.34 7.35 -26.22
N LYS A 19 -9.04 7.24 -25.89
CA LYS A 19 -7.94 8.07 -26.45
C LYS A 19 -8.22 9.59 -26.36
N GLU A 20 -9.24 10.01 -25.61
CA GLU A 20 -9.54 11.42 -25.38
C GLU A 20 -8.41 11.98 -24.52
N ALA A 21 -7.85 13.10 -24.99
CA ALA A 21 -6.63 13.74 -24.54
C ALA A 21 -6.28 13.45 -23.08
N TYR A 22 -5.27 12.59 -22.89
CA TYR A 22 -4.55 12.53 -21.63
C TYR A 22 -4.14 13.97 -21.31
N SER A 23 -4.59 14.52 -20.19
CA SER A 23 -4.24 15.87 -19.77
C SER A 23 -3.21 15.79 -18.64
N GLU A 24 -2.33 16.77 -18.56
CA GLU A 24 -1.41 16.88 -17.41
C GLU A 24 -2.18 16.96 -16.08
N GLU A 25 -3.39 17.52 -16.09
CA GLU A 25 -4.25 17.63 -14.92
C GLU A 25 -4.74 16.24 -14.45
N PHE A 26 -5.09 15.35 -15.38
CA PHE A 26 -5.44 13.97 -15.08
C PHE A 26 -4.25 13.19 -14.51
N LEU A 27 -3.05 13.35 -15.08
CA LEU A 27 -1.83 12.73 -14.55
C LEU A 27 -1.55 13.23 -13.13
N LYS A 28 -1.63 14.55 -12.88
CA LYS A 28 -1.47 15.14 -11.55
C LYS A 28 -2.50 14.60 -10.55
N TYR A 29 -3.76 14.44 -10.96
CA TYR A 29 -4.79 13.82 -10.13
C TYR A 29 -4.44 12.37 -9.78
N HIS A 30 -4.05 11.55 -10.77
CA HIS A 30 -3.69 10.15 -10.56
C HIS A 30 -2.45 9.99 -9.64
N LEU A 31 -1.43 10.83 -9.81
CA LEU A 31 -0.26 10.87 -8.93
C LEU A 31 -0.62 11.24 -7.49
N ARG A 32 -1.59 12.14 -7.29
CA ARG A 32 -2.12 12.46 -5.95
C ARG A 32 -2.79 11.24 -5.31
N GLN A 33 -3.54 10.45 -6.08
CA GLN A 33 -4.14 9.21 -5.57
C GLN A 33 -3.08 8.16 -5.19
N ILE A 34 -2.01 8.03 -5.99
CA ILE A 34 -0.86 7.19 -5.64
C ILE A 34 -0.23 7.65 -4.31
N SER A 35 -0.03 8.96 -4.14
CA SER A 35 0.56 9.53 -2.93
C SER A 35 -0.26 9.24 -1.68
N TRP A 36 -1.60 9.26 -1.77
CA TRP A 36 -2.47 8.90 -0.64
C TRP A 36 -2.29 7.45 -0.21
N ILE A 37 -2.24 6.50 -1.16
CA ILE A 37 -2.00 5.09 -0.83
C ILE A 37 -0.58 4.90 -0.28
N GLN A 38 0.41 5.66 -0.77
CA GLN A 38 1.75 5.63 -0.18
C GLN A 38 1.78 6.11 1.27
N HIS A 39 1.06 7.19 1.59
CA HIS A 39 0.97 7.69 2.95
C HIS A 39 0.40 6.62 3.89
N GLU A 40 -0.66 5.94 3.48
CA GLU A 40 -1.23 4.83 4.24
C GLU A 40 -0.27 3.66 4.42
N ARG A 41 0.50 3.30 3.38
CA ARG A 41 1.56 2.28 3.49
C ARG A 41 2.60 2.66 4.54
N LEU A 42 3.00 3.92 4.61
CA LEU A 42 3.96 4.41 5.62
C LEU A 42 3.39 4.29 7.03
N VAL A 43 2.12 4.66 7.23
CA VAL A 43 1.44 4.49 8.52
C VAL A 43 1.33 3.01 8.89
N HIS A 44 0.96 2.13 7.96
CA HIS A 44 0.95 0.69 8.20
C HIS A 44 2.32 0.14 8.56
N LEU A 45 3.38 0.59 7.88
CA LEU A 45 4.76 0.20 8.19
C LEU A 45 5.15 0.62 9.61
N LEU A 46 4.81 1.85 10.00
CA LEU A 46 5.09 2.36 11.34
C LEU A 46 4.36 1.54 12.41
N VAL A 47 3.05 1.31 12.22
CA VAL A 47 2.25 0.51 13.15
C VAL A 47 2.76 -0.94 13.24
N MET A 48 3.12 -1.55 12.11
CA MET A 48 3.74 -2.88 12.07
C MET A 48 5.08 -2.92 12.80
N PHE A 49 5.91 -1.89 12.63
CA PHE A 49 7.19 -1.79 13.32
C PHE A 49 7.00 -1.74 14.84
N PHE A 50 6.07 -0.92 15.34
CA PHE A 50 5.72 -0.89 16.76
C PHE A 50 5.13 -2.22 17.25
N ALA A 51 4.25 -2.85 16.47
CA ALA A 51 3.67 -4.14 16.82
C ALA A 51 4.75 -5.25 16.91
N ALA A 52 5.69 -5.28 15.96
CA ALA A 52 6.80 -6.21 15.96
C ALA A 52 7.74 -5.98 17.17
N PHE A 53 8.00 -4.72 17.51
CA PHE A 53 8.78 -4.37 18.70
C PHE A 53 8.11 -4.86 19.99
N LEU A 54 6.81 -4.60 20.15
CA LEU A 54 6.02 -5.10 21.29
C LEU A 54 5.96 -6.63 21.32
N LEU A 55 5.91 -7.28 20.15
CA LEU A 55 5.90 -8.73 20.04
C LEU A 55 7.20 -9.33 20.58
N ILE A 56 8.35 -8.77 20.23
CA ILE A 56 9.66 -9.18 20.76
C ILE A 56 9.74 -8.95 22.28
N LEU A 57 9.27 -7.79 22.77
CA LEU A 57 9.22 -7.51 24.20
C LEU A 57 8.32 -8.50 24.95
N SER A 58 7.13 -8.79 24.43
CA SER A 58 6.19 -9.74 25.04
C SER A 58 6.75 -11.17 25.06
N PHE A 59 7.46 -11.57 23.99
CA PHE A 59 8.16 -12.85 23.93
C PHE A 59 9.28 -12.93 24.97
N THR A 60 10.05 -11.85 25.14
CA THR A 60 11.14 -11.79 26.12
C THR A 60 10.59 -11.85 27.55
N ALA A 61 9.53 -11.11 27.85
CA ALA A 61 8.84 -11.17 29.15
C ALA A 61 8.24 -12.56 29.43
N LEU A 62 7.65 -13.21 28.43
CA LEU A 62 7.17 -14.59 28.53
C LEU A 62 8.32 -15.56 28.84
N TYR A 63 9.45 -15.46 28.16
CA TYR A 63 10.61 -16.32 28.38
C TYR A 63 11.19 -16.18 29.79
N LEU A 64 11.27 -14.94 30.31
CA LEU A 64 11.84 -14.67 31.64
C LEU A 64 10.90 -15.06 32.78
N THR A 65 9.59 -14.85 32.62
CA THR A 65 8.62 -15.01 33.72
C THR A 65 7.79 -16.28 33.64
N GLY A 66 7.70 -16.92 32.47
CA GLY A 66 6.82 -18.07 32.21
C GLY A 66 5.32 -17.76 32.39
N SER A 67 4.92 -16.49 32.49
CA SER A 67 3.56 -16.13 32.87
C SER A 67 2.58 -16.23 31.71
N TRP A 68 1.47 -16.93 31.94
CA TRP A 68 0.40 -17.14 30.95
C TRP A 68 -0.16 -15.86 30.30
N PRO A 69 -0.33 -14.73 31.02
CA PRO A 69 -0.80 -13.48 30.42
C PRO A 69 0.10 -12.96 29.28
N PHE A 70 1.42 -13.11 29.39
CA PHE A 70 2.34 -12.70 28.32
C PHE A 70 2.25 -13.62 27.10
N ALA A 71 1.90 -14.90 27.28
CA ALA A 71 1.68 -15.83 26.18
C ALA A 71 0.44 -15.43 25.36
N LEU A 72 -0.64 -15.06 26.04
CA LEU A 72 -1.85 -14.55 25.39
C LEU A 72 -1.58 -13.24 24.64
N LEU A 73 -0.85 -12.31 25.27
CA LEU A 73 -0.47 -11.04 24.65
C LEU A 73 0.39 -11.27 23.40
N PHE A 74 1.39 -12.15 23.48
CA PHE A 74 2.25 -12.51 22.36
C PHE A 74 1.43 -13.07 21.19
N LEU A 75 0.51 -14.01 21.46
CA LEU A 75 -0.35 -14.60 20.44
C LEU A 75 -1.24 -13.55 19.77
N LEU A 76 -1.82 -12.64 20.55
CA LEU A 76 -2.65 -11.54 20.04
C LEU A 76 -1.85 -10.62 19.12
N LEU A 77 -0.65 -10.20 19.55
CA LEU A 77 0.24 -9.36 18.75
C LEU A 77 0.71 -10.08 17.47
N LEU A 78 0.91 -11.40 17.53
CA LEU A 78 1.31 -12.21 16.38
C LEU A 78 0.22 -12.22 15.32
N VAL A 79 -1.02 -12.54 15.72
CA VAL A 79 -2.17 -12.54 14.82
C VAL A 79 -2.36 -11.15 14.21
N LEU A 80 -2.31 -10.10 15.03
CA LEU A 80 -2.41 -8.72 14.56
C LEU A 80 -1.34 -8.40 13.51
N THR A 81 -0.08 -8.75 13.80
CA THR A 81 1.06 -8.52 12.88
C THR A 81 0.86 -9.25 11.55
N CYS A 82 0.43 -10.53 11.57
CA CYS A 82 0.14 -11.28 10.35
C CYS A 82 -0.96 -10.63 9.49
N PHE A 83 -2.06 -10.18 10.11
CA PHE A 83 -3.12 -9.46 9.39
C PHE A 83 -2.61 -8.17 8.76
N TYR A 84 -1.80 -7.40 9.50
CA TYR A 84 -1.20 -6.16 9.00
C TYR A 84 -0.24 -6.41 7.83
N ILE A 85 0.60 -7.45 7.89
CA ILE A 85 1.51 -7.83 6.80
C ILE A 85 0.70 -8.13 5.53
N LYS A 86 -0.36 -8.94 5.64
CA LYS A 86 -1.24 -9.25 4.50
C LYS A 86 -1.84 -7.99 3.89
N HIS A 87 -2.30 -7.06 4.72
CA HIS A 87 -2.88 -5.80 4.26
C HIS A 87 -1.84 -4.93 3.54
N TYR A 88 -0.62 -4.85 4.08
CA TYR A 88 0.48 -4.13 3.47
C TYR A 88 0.81 -4.62 2.05
N TYR A 89 0.88 -5.94 1.83
CA TYR A 89 1.11 -6.50 0.49
C TYR A 89 -0.01 -6.16 -0.51
N PHE A 90 -1.26 -6.11 -0.06
CA PHE A 90 -2.39 -5.71 -0.92
C PHE A 90 -2.26 -4.25 -1.40
N LEU A 91 -1.88 -3.34 -0.50
CA LEU A 91 -1.63 -1.93 -0.80
C LEU A 91 -0.43 -1.77 -1.76
N GLU A 92 0.69 -2.44 -1.47
CA GLU A 92 1.90 -2.45 -2.31
C GLU A 92 1.58 -2.85 -3.76
N ASN A 93 0.89 -3.97 -3.96
CA ASN A 93 0.51 -4.46 -5.28
C ASN A 93 -0.37 -3.47 -6.05
N THR A 94 -1.26 -2.76 -5.34
CA THR A 94 -2.12 -1.74 -5.94
C THR A 94 -1.30 -0.52 -6.38
N VAL A 95 -0.42 -0.01 -5.52
CA VAL A 95 0.46 1.12 -5.84
C VAL A 95 1.35 0.81 -7.04
N GLN A 96 1.95 -0.38 -7.09
CA GLN A 96 2.78 -0.81 -8.23
C GLN A 96 1.98 -0.86 -9.55
N ARG A 97 0.72 -1.32 -9.50
CA ARG A 97 -0.16 -1.32 -10.67
C ARG A 97 -0.46 0.11 -11.15
N TRP A 98 -0.72 1.03 -10.23
CA TRP A 98 -1.02 2.43 -10.56
C TRP A 98 0.22 3.18 -11.08
N TYR A 99 1.42 2.89 -10.56
CA TYR A 99 2.66 3.42 -11.12
C TYR A 99 2.88 3.02 -12.58
N ARG A 100 2.57 1.77 -12.96
CA ARG A 100 2.65 1.35 -14.37
C ARG A 100 1.72 2.16 -15.26
N ILE A 101 0.51 2.47 -14.77
CA ILE A 101 -0.47 3.31 -15.50
C ILE A 101 0.04 4.76 -15.60
N ALA A 102 0.54 5.33 -14.51
CA ALA A 102 1.13 6.67 -14.50
C ALA A 102 2.30 6.80 -15.48
N ASN A 103 3.20 5.80 -15.52
CA ASN A 103 4.33 5.78 -16.45
C ASN A 103 3.87 5.66 -17.91
N TYR A 104 2.85 4.83 -18.18
CA TYR A 104 2.24 4.73 -19.51
C TYR A 104 1.65 6.08 -19.95
N LEU A 105 0.86 6.72 -19.10
CA LEU A 105 0.26 8.03 -19.38
C LEU A 105 1.31 9.11 -19.61
N ASN A 106 2.36 9.13 -18.78
CA ASN A 106 3.44 10.09 -18.93
C ASN A 106 4.17 9.92 -20.28
N LYS A 107 4.40 8.67 -20.71
CA LYS A 107 5.05 8.37 -22.00
C LYS A 107 4.21 8.81 -23.20
N GLU A 108 2.89 8.61 -23.14
CA GLU A 108 1.96 9.07 -24.18
C GLU A 108 1.89 10.61 -24.22
N LEU A 109 1.93 11.27 -23.06
CA LEU A 109 1.92 12.73 -22.92
C LEU A 109 3.20 13.41 -23.44
N THR A 110 4.37 12.84 -23.16
CA THR A 110 5.67 13.43 -23.55
C THR A 110 6.12 13.05 -24.97
N GLY A 111 5.38 12.20 -25.68
CA GLY A 111 5.62 11.85 -27.08
C GLY A 111 7.00 11.25 -27.38
N THR A 112 7.76 10.84 -26.37
CA THR A 112 9.17 10.45 -26.50
C THR A 112 9.47 9.18 -25.72
N GLY A 113 9.97 8.17 -26.45
CA GLY A 113 10.87 7.20 -25.88
C GLY A 113 12.17 7.91 -25.50
N THR A 114 12.22 8.49 -24.31
CA THR A 114 13.49 8.82 -23.68
C THR A 114 13.94 7.60 -22.90
N GLU A 115 14.76 6.83 -23.62
CA GLU A 115 15.81 5.93 -23.18
C GLU A 115 16.07 5.91 -21.66
N LEU A 116 15.83 4.74 -21.07
CA LEU A 116 16.71 4.20 -20.04
C LEU A 116 17.56 3.11 -20.69
#